data_AF-A0A660PP69-F1
#
_entry.id   AF-A0A660PP69-F1
#
_cell.length_a   1.000
_cell.length_b   1.000
_cell.length_c   1.000
_cell.angle_alpha   90.00
_cell.angle_beta   90.00
_cell.angle_gamma   90.00
#
_symmetry.space_group_name_H-M   'P 1'
#
loop_
_entity.id
_entity.type
_entity.pdbx_description
1 polymer ?
#
loop_
_entity_poly.entity_id
_entity_poly.type
_entity_poly.pdbx_seq_one_letter_code
_entity_poly.pdbx_strand_id
1 'polypeptide(L)' 'MDCVFCGNEITGRPIRQDGQVYCSIDCADTAAEVGADIDEYGMEEVRDDNLDIDFYEEIDEY' A
#
# COMPACT_ATOMS: atom_id res chain seq x y z
N MET A 1 18.84 -10.68 11.14
CA MET A 1 17.62 -11.15 10.44
C MET A 1 16.50 -10.63 11.26
N ASP A 2 15.70 -9.76 10.66
CA ASP A 2 14.92 -8.78 11.40
C ASP A 2 13.47 -8.95 11.00
N CYS A 3 12.56 -8.77 11.96
CA CYS A 3 11.14 -8.89 11.71
C CYS A 3 10.69 -7.78 10.77
N VAL A 4 10.03 -8.12 9.66
CA VAL A 4 9.55 -7.10 8.71
C VAL A 4 8.46 -6.21 9.30
N PHE A 5 7.75 -6.69 10.32
CA PHE A 5 6.64 -5.97 10.95
C PHE A 5 7.11 -5.00 12.05
N CYS A 6 7.93 -5.48 12.99
CA CYS A 6 8.34 -4.68 14.17
C CYS A 6 9.80 -4.22 14.15
N GLY A 7 10.60 -4.66 13.16
CA GLY A 7 12.01 -4.28 13.03
C GLY A 7 12.96 -4.89 14.06
N ASN A 8 12.46 -5.73 14.98
CA ASN A 8 13.30 -6.36 16.01
C ASN A 8 14.15 -7.50 15.43
N GLU A 9 15.36 -7.66 15.99
CA GLU A 9 16.24 -8.78 15.67
C GLU A 9 15.60 -10.11 16.10
N ILE A 10 15.57 -11.07 15.18
CA ILE A 10 15.04 -12.41 15.43
C ILE A 10 16.12 -13.27 16.08
N THR A 11 15.93 -13.56 17.37
CA THR A 11 16.83 -14.42 18.16
C THR A 11 16.39 -15.88 18.23
N GLY A 12 15.21 -16.21 17.70
CA GLY A 12 14.57 -17.53 17.77
C GLY A 12 14.35 -18.20 16.42
N ARG A 13 13.34 -19.09 16.35
CA ARG A 13 12.90 -19.68 15.08
C ARG A 13 12.03 -18.68 14.32
N PRO A 14 12.49 -18.12 13.19
CA PRO A 14 11.70 -17.18 12.41
C PRO A 14 10.48 -17.85 11.81
N ILE A 15 9.37 -17.12 11.76
CA ILE A 15 8.15 -17.55 11.08
C ILE A 15 8.16 -16.96 9.68
N ARG A 16 7.85 -17.79 8.68
CA ARG A 16 7.78 -17.40 7.28
C ARG A 16 6.35 -17.53 6.78
N GLN A 17 5.77 -16.42 6.35
CA GLN A 17 4.42 -16.35 5.83
C GLN A 17 4.39 -15.34 4.69
N ASP A 18 3.78 -15.73 3.56
CA ASP A 18 3.69 -14.89 2.34
C ASP A 18 5.04 -14.31 1.87
N GLY A 19 6.11 -15.11 1.93
CA GLY A 19 7.47 -14.67 1.55
C GLY A 19 8.16 -13.73 2.55
N GLN A 20 7.48 -13.31 3.61
CA GLN A 20 7.97 -12.39 4.63
C GLN A 20 8.42 -13.14 5.90
N VAL A 21 9.23 -12.47 6.74
CA VAL A 21 9.85 -13.08 7.93
C VAL A 21 9.47 -12.31 9.20
N TYR A 22 9.00 -13.03 10.21
CA TYR A 22 8.46 -12.48 11.45
C TYR A 22 9.15 -13.07 12.69
N CYS A 23 9.26 -12.26 13.75
CA CYS A 23 9.83 -12.70 15.03
C CYS A 23 8.88 -13.57 15.87
N SER A 24 7.57 -13.41 15.69
CA SER A 24 6.51 -14.04 16.50
C SER A 24 5.25 -14.27 15.69
N ILE A 25 4.38 -15.17 16.16
CA ILE A 25 3.09 -15.47 15.52
C ILE A 25 2.22 -14.21 15.47
N ASP A 26 2.15 -13.42 16.55
CA ASP A 26 1.41 -12.15 16.58
C ASP A 26 1.80 -11.20 15.44
N CYS A 27 3.11 -11.08 15.14
CA CYS A 27 3.60 -10.23 14.05
C CYS A 27 3.21 -10.77 12.67
N ALA A 28 3.15 -12.09 12.52
CA ALA A 28 2.76 -12.74 11.28
C ALA A 28 1.24 -12.65 11.06
N ASP A 29 0.45 -12.83 12.12
CA ASP A 29 -1.01 -12.76 12.12
C ASP A 29 -1.49 -11.34 11.84
N THR A 30 -0.97 -10.34 12.58
CA THR A 30 -1.29 -8.92 12.35
C THR A 30 -0.92 -8.49 10.93
N ALA A 31 0.22 -8.97 10.40
CA ALA A 31 0.62 -8.64 9.04
C ALA A 31 -0.27 -9.31 7.98
N ALA A 32 -0.76 -10.52 8.25
CA ALA A 32 -1.71 -11.20 7.37
C ALA A 32 -3.08 -10.53 7.35
N GLU A 33 -3.55 -10.02 8.49
CA GLU A 33 -4.79 -9.23 8.57
C GLU A 33 -4.67 -7.91 7.80
N VAL A 34 -3.53 -7.24 7.83
CA VAL A 34 -3.31 -5.97 7.12
C VAL A 34 -3.08 -6.17 5.61
N GLY A 35 -2.62 -7.34 5.19
CA GLY A 35 -2.35 -7.67 3.78
C GLY A 35 -3.57 -8.17 2.99
N ALA A 36 -4.66 -8.54 3.66
CA ALA A 36 -5.85 -9.11 3.04
C ALA A 36 -6.88 -8.08 2.53
N ASP A 37 -6.63 -6.77 2.73
CA ASP A 37 -7.49 -5.69 2.24
C ASP A 37 -6.96 -5.05 0.94
N ILE A 38 -6.05 -5.71 0.22
CA ILE A 38 -5.47 -5.19 -1.03
C ILE A 38 -5.65 -6.16 -2.20
N ASP A 39 -6.86 -6.67 -2.36
CA ASP A 39 -7.31 -7.23 -3.63
C ASP A 39 -8.23 -6.22 -4.34
N GLU A 40 -7.80 -5.77 -5.53
CA GLU A 40 -8.67 -5.37 -6.67
C GLU A 40 -9.02 -3.90 -6.95
N TYR A 41 -8.18 -2.90 -6.65
CA TYR A 41 -8.17 -1.67 -7.47
C TYR A 41 -6.73 -1.23 -7.74
N GLY A 42 -6.21 -1.68 -8.88
CA GLY A 42 -4.96 -1.19 -9.43
C GLY A 42 -5.00 0.33 -9.58
N MET A 43 -3.83 0.95 -9.38
CA MET A 43 -3.57 2.34 -9.74
C MET A 43 -4.27 2.72 -11.05
N GLU A 44 -5.24 3.63 -11.01
CA GLU A 44 -5.33 4.60 -12.09
C GLU A 44 -4.35 5.71 -11.72
N GLU A 45 -3.14 5.55 -12.23
CA GLU A 45 -2.12 6.58 -12.44
C GLU A 45 -2.71 8.00 -12.43
N VAL A 46 -2.56 8.71 -11.30
CA VAL A 46 -2.71 10.17 -11.26
C VAL A 46 -1.57 10.76 -12.06
N ARG A 47 -1.80 10.91 -13.37
CA ARG A 47 -0.96 11.75 -14.24
C ARG A 47 -1.20 13.20 -13.82
N ASP A 48 -0.41 13.65 -12.86
CA ASP A 48 -0.18 15.05 -12.62
C ASP A 48 0.65 15.59 -13.80
N ASP A 49 -0.04 15.99 -14.87
CA ASP A 49 0.52 16.91 -15.86
C ASP A 49 -0.64 17.67 -16.53
N ASN A 50 -0.84 18.91 -16.10
CA ASN A 50 -1.56 19.96 -16.82
C ASN A 50 -3.03 19.68 -17.22
N LEU A 51 -3.96 19.70 -16.25
CA LEU A 51 -5.30 20.22 -16.58
C LEU A 51 -5.22 21.75 -16.57
N ASP A 52 -4.85 22.30 -17.71
CA ASP A 52 -4.89 23.71 -18.04
C ASP A 52 -6.33 24.23 -17.84
N ILE A 53 -6.51 24.99 -16.75
CA ILE A 53 -7.75 25.68 -16.41
C ILE A 53 -7.83 26.90 -17.32
N ASP A 54 -8.35 26.74 -18.54
CA ASP A 54 -8.72 27.86 -19.41
C ASP A 54 -9.81 27.44 -20.42
N PHE A 55 -10.97 27.00 -19.92
CA PHE A 55 -12.18 27.09 -20.74
C PHE A 55 -12.81 28.46 -20.51
N TYR A 56 -12.30 29.42 -21.28
CA TYR A 56 -12.80 30.78 -21.44
C TYR A 56 -14.34 30.82 -21.49
N GLU A 57 -14.90 31.79 -20.77
CA GLU A 57 -16.29 32.22 -20.88
C GLU A 57 -16.59 32.66 -22.33
N GLU A 58 -17.44 31.93 -23.06
CA GLU A 58 -18.23 32.51 -24.16
C GLU A 58 -19.40 31.58 -24.55
N ILE A 59 -20.61 31.88 -24.08
CA ILE A 59 -21.81 31.60 -24.88
C ILE A 59 -22.63 32.88 -24.88
N ASP A 60 -22.35 33.70 -25.88
CA ASP A 60 -23.23 34.77 -26.33
C ASP A 60 -24.46 34.17 -27.03
N GLU A 61 -25.56 34.94 -27.00
CA GLU A 61 -26.73 34.84 -27.88
C GLU A 61 -27.81 33.75 -27.61
N TYR A 62 -28.91 34.14 -26.93
CA TYR A 62 -30.18 34.52 -27.59
C TYR A 62 -31.24 35.06 -26.61
#